data_AF-C3YRA0-F1
#
_entry.id   AF-C3YRA0-F1
#
_cell.length_a   1.000
_cell.length_b   1.000
_cell.length_c   1.000
_cell.angle_alpha   90.00
_cell.angle_beta   90.00
_cell.angle_gamma   90.00
#
_symmetry.space_group_name_H-M   'P 1'
#
loop_
_entity.id
_entity.type
_entity.pdbx_description
1 polymer ?
#
loop_
_entity_poly.entity_id
_entity_poly.type
_entity_poly.pdbx_seq_one_letter_code
_entity_poly.pdbx_strand_id
1 'polypeptide(L)'
;MAIVKNNTSAVTEPLPTTHELHIFGSFNGVEFDLVGRGEGNPKDGSQNLHLKSTKGALQFSPWMLVPHIGYGFYQYLPYPDGEMSPYQAAMYGGSGAQYDGNHEAESKRS
;
A
#
# COMPACT_ATOMS: atom_id res chain seq x y z
N MET A 1 -33.40 33.83 -1.54
CA MET A 1 -32.08 33.43 -2.07
C MET A 1 -31.12 33.33 -0.90
N ALA A 2 -30.81 32.11 -0.44
CA ALA A 2 -29.88 31.89 0.67
C ALA A 2 -28.60 31.26 0.10
N ILE A 3 -27.47 31.93 0.32
CA ILE A 3 -26.14 31.38 -0.04
C ILE A 3 -25.76 30.43 1.08
N VAL A 4 -25.86 29.13 0.83
CA VAL A 4 -25.28 28.10 1.69
C VAL A 4 -23.77 28.18 1.53
N LYS A 5 -23.08 28.70 2.55
CA LYS A 5 -21.62 28.59 2.66
C LYS A 5 -21.32 27.18 3.17
N ASN A 6 -20.96 26.26 2.26
CA ASN A 6 -20.41 24.97 2.66
C ASN A 6 -19.01 25.22 3.26
N ASN A 7 -18.95 25.37 4.58
CA ASN A 7 -17.69 25.26 5.34
C ASN A 7 -17.32 23.78 5.44
N THR A 8 -16.91 23.18 4.34
CA THR A 8 -16.14 21.93 4.39
C THR A 8 -14.68 22.35 4.40
N SER A 9 -14.10 22.54 5.58
CA SER A 9 -12.64 22.54 5.70
C SER A 9 -12.18 21.18 5.20
N ALA A 10 -11.61 21.12 4.00
CA ALA A 10 -11.04 19.88 3.49
C ALA A 10 -10.02 19.40 4.54
N VAL A 11 -10.27 18.23 5.13
CA VAL A 11 -9.32 17.61 6.05
C VAL A 11 -8.15 17.16 5.17
N THR A 12 -7.09 17.95 5.18
CA THR A 12 -5.87 17.62 4.44
C THR A 12 -4.98 16.77 5.33
N GLU A 13 -4.83 15.48 5.00
CA GLU A 13 -3.95 14.58 5.73
C GLU A 13 -2.49 14.82 5.35
N PRO A 14 -1.53 14.81 6.28
CA PRO A 14 -0.12 14.91 5.95
C PRO A 14 0.34 13.71 5.11
N LEU A 15 1.37 13.92 4.27
CA LEU A 15 2.01 12.82 3.55
C LEU A 15 2.52 11.76 4.53
N PRO A 16 2.49 10.47 4.14
CA PRO A 16 2.77 9.37 5.07
C PRO A 16 4.23 9.37 5.51
N THR A 17 4.45 9.07 6.79
CA THR A 17 5.79 8.76 7.33
C THR A 17 5.86 7.32 7.83
N THR A 18 4.72 6.76 8.25
CA THR A 18 4.57 5.38 8.72
C THR A 18 3.40 4.69 8.03
N HIS A 19 3.43 3.36 7.98
CA HIS A 19 2.31 2.54 7.53
C HIS A 19 2.25 1.22 8.31
N GLU A 20 1.05 0.63 8.36
CA GLU A 20 0.82 -0.73 8.84
C GLU A 20 0.26 -1.56 7.69
N LEU A 21 0.62 -2.85 7.63
CA LEU A 21 0.09 -3.78 6.65
C LEU A 21 -0.43 -5.05 7.36
N HIS A 22 -1.63 -5.45 6.99
CA HIS A 22 -2.15 -6.80 7.23
C HIS A 22 -2.41 -7.44 5.86
N ILE A 23 -1.63 -8.48 5.53
CA ILE A 23 -1.74 -9.23 4.27
C ILE A 23 -2.05 -10.69 4.58
N PHE A 24 -3.12 -11.19 3.97
CA PHE A 24 -3.63 -12.53 4.22
C PHE A 24 -4.21 -13.13 2.94
N GLY A 25 -4.30 -14.46 2.90
CA GLY A 25 -4.88 -15.19 1.79
C GLY A 25 -4.53 -16.66 1.84
N SER A 26 -4.58 -17.31 0.69
CA SER A 26 -4.17 -18.71 0.54
C SER A 26 -3.31 -18.90 -0.70
N PHE A 27 -2.25 -19.70 -0.58
CA PHE A 27 -1.44 -20.14 -1.70
C PHE A 27 -1.58 -21.67 -1.83
N ASN A 28 -2.07 -22.15 -2.97
CA ASN A 28 -2.37 -23.57 -3.19
C ASN A 28 -3.25 -24.20 -2.09
N GLY A 29 -4.22 -23.45 -1.55
CA GLY A 29 -5.10 -23.91 -0.48
C GLY A 29 -4.50 -23.87 0.93
N VAL A 30 -3.23 -23.48 1.10
CA VAL A 30 -2.61 -23.26 2.41
C VAL A 30 -2.74 -21.78 2.78
N GLU A 31 -3.37 -21.50 3.91
CA GLU A 31 -3.55 -20.14 4.39
C GLU A 31 -2.24 -19.50 4.86
N PHE A 32 -2.12 -18.19 4.65
CA PHE A 32 -1.09 -17.36 5.25
C PHE A 32 -1.70 -16.06 5.81
N ASP A 33 -1.03 -15.50 6.81
CA ASP A 33 -1.41 -14.25 7.45
C ASP A 33 -0.14 -13.58 8.01
N LEU A 34 0.13 -12.35 7.58
CA LEU A 34 1.24 -11.54 8.07
C LEU A 34 0.74 -10.15 8.47
N VAL A 35 1.28 -9.65 9.57
CA VAL A 35 1.07 -8.27 10.03
C VAL A 35 2.41 -7.59 10.23
N GLY A 36 2.43 -6.27 10.06
CA GLY A 36 3.64 -5.51 10.30
C GLY A 36 3.53 -4.02 10.12
N ARG A 37 4.67 -3.36 10.30
CA ARG A 37 4.82 -1.92 10.27
C ARG A 37 6.04 -1.52 9.46
N GLY A 38 5.95 -0.34 8.87
CA GLY A 38 7.00 0.22 8.05
C GLY A 38 7.03 1.75 8.14
N GLU A 39 8.12 2.29 7.62
CA GLU A 39 8.37 3.72 7.51
C GLU A 39 8.79 4.03 6.07
N GLY A 40 8.64 5.29 5.68
CA GLY A 40 9.09 5.74 4.36
C GLY A 40 9.24 7.23 4.27
N ASN A 41 9.87 7.68 3.18
CA ASN A 41 10.03 9.09 2.87
C ASN A 41 9.26 9.42 1.59
N PRO A 42 8.14 10.16 1.69
CA PRO A 42 7.28 10.46 0.55
C PRO A 42 7.91 11.47 -0.43
N LYS A 43 9.08 12.02 -0.08
CA LYS A 43 9.82 12.97 -0.93
C LYS A 43 10.81 12.30 -1.88
N ASP A 44 11.21 11.05 -1.61
CA ASP A 44 12.20 10.33 -2.43
C ASP A 44 11.71 8.96 -2.91
N GLY A 45 10.51 8.52 -2.52
CA GLY A 45 9.95 7.23 -2.94
C GLY A 45 10.42 6.04 -2.12
N SER A 46 11.25 6.23 -1.10
CA SER A 46 11.76 5.13 -0.29
C SER A 46 10.76 4.66 0.76
N GLN A 47 10.78 3.35 1.03
CA GLN A 47 10.04 2.74 2.13
C GLN A 47 10.75 1.47 2.63
N ASN A 48 10.47 1.12 3.87
CA ASN A 48 10.78 -0.17 4.47
C ASN A 48 9.50 -0.78 5.05
N LEU A 49 9.47 -2.10 5.19
CA LEU A 49 8.35 -2.80 5.80
C LEU A 49 8.86 -4.08 6.45
N HIS A 50 8.54 -4.26 7.73
CA HIS A 50 8.83 -5.49 8.46
C HIS A 50 7.54 -6.26 8.73
N LEU A 51 7.45 -7.48 8.22
CA LEU A 51 6.28 -8.36 8.36
C LEU A 51 6.63 -9.59 9.20
N LYS A 52 5.67 -9.99 10.05
CA LYS A 52 5.73 -11.22 10.81
C LYS A 52 4.48 -12.05 10.56
N SER A 53 4.68 -13.34 10.30
CA SER A 53 3.57 -14.29 10.18
C SER A 53 2.90 -14.52 11.54
N THR A 54 1.58 -14.58 11.54
CA THR A 54 0.77 -14.94 12.71
C THR A 54 0.44 -16.45 12.75
N LYS A 55 0.75 -17.18 11.66
CA LYS A 55 0.44 -18.61 11.47
C LYS A 55 1.69 -19.52 11.37
N GLY A 56 2.85 -19.03 11.80
CA GLY A 56 4.12 -19.78 11.72
C GLY A 56 4.85 -19.59 10.39
N ALA A 57 5.79 -20.49 10.06
CA ALA A 57 6.62 -20.34 8.86
C ALA A 57 5.79 -20.46 7.56
N LEU A 58 6.05 -19.58 6.59
CA LEU A 58 5.43 -19.64 5.27
C LEU A 58 5.81 -20.93 4.54
N GLN A 59 4.82 -21.54 3.89
CA GLN A 59 4.99 -22.78 3.11
C GLN A 59 5.27 -22.51 1.61
N PHE A 60 5.60 -21.26 1.28
CA PHE A 60 5.97 -20.81 -0.06
C PHE A 60 7.06 -19.73 0.06
N SER A 61 7.70 -19.40 -1.08
CA SER A 61 8.74 -18.37 -1.11
C SER A 61 8.18 -17.00 -0.74
N PRO A 62 8.69 -16.31 0.30
CA PRO A 62 8.22 -14.97 0.67
C PRO A 62 8.34 -13.94 -0.46
N TRP A 63 9.23 -14.18 -1.43
CA TRP A 63 9.40 -13.34 -2.62
C TRP A 63 8.13 -13.20 -3.46
N MET A 64 7.21 -14.16 -3.39
CA MET A 64 5.90 -14.07 -4.07
C MET A 64 5.05 -12.89 -3.57
N LEU A 65 5.29 -12.40 -2.35
CA LEU A 65 4.55 -11.29 -1.77
C LEU A 65 5.16 -9.92 -2.11
N VAL A 66 6.41 -9.87 -2.59
CA VAL A 66 7.15 -8.61 -2.79
C VAL A 66 6.43 -7.56 -3.63
N PRO A 67 5.82 -7.88 -4.79
CA PRO A 67 5.07 -6.86 -5.53
C PRO A 67 3.86 -6.37 -4.74
N HIS A 68 3.18 -7.23 -3.99
CA HIS A 68 1.97 -6.87 -3.23
C HIS A 68 2.27 -6.03 -1.99
N ILE A 69 3.41 -6.27 -1.33
CA ILE A 69 3.83 -5.52 -0.13
C ILE A 69 4.56 -4.21 -0.49
N GLY A 70 5.19 -4.14 -1.67
CA GLY A 70 5.89 -2.94 -2.15
C GLY A 70 4.96 -1.97 -2.90
N TYR A 71 4.21 -2.46 -3.89
CA TYR A 71 3.32 -1.63 -4.71
C TYR A 71 2.02 -1.23 -4.00
N GLY A 72 1.76 -1.78 -2.80
CA GLY A 72 0.63 -1.37 -1.96
C GLY A 72 0.74 0.06 -1.40
N PHE A 73 1.92 0.68 -1.44
CA PHE A 73 2.20 1.95 -0.77
C PHE A 73 2.70 3.07 -1.71
N TYR A 74 2.04 3.27 -2.86
CA TYR A 74 2.39 4.35 -3.80
C TYR A 74 2.21 5.77 -3.25
N GLN A 75 1.63 5.93 -2.06
CA GLN A 75 1.58 7.21 -1.35
C GLN A 75 2.98 7.74 -0.96
N TYR A 76 4.02 6.89 -0.99
CA TYR A 76 5.41 7.35 -0.85
C TYR A 76 6.04 7.82 -2.16
N LEU A 77 5.45 7.54 -3.33
CA LEU A 77 6.04 7.88 -4.63
C LEU A 77 5.71 9.33 -5.02
N PRO A 78 6.68 10.27 -5.02
CA PRO A 78 6.46 11.59 -5.57
C PRO A 78 6.48 11.57 -7.10
N TYR A 79 5.92 12.61 -7.72
CA TYR A 79 6.21 12.93 -9.11
C TYR A 79 7.55 13.67 -9.22
N PRO A 80 8.11 13.78 -10.45
CA PRO A 80 9.31 14.60 -10.67
C PRO A 80 9.19 16.00 -10.08
N ASP A 81 10.33 16.59 -9.73
CA ASP A 81 10.43 17.93 -9.14
C ASP A 81 9.75 18.11 -7.77
N GLY A 82 9.40 17.01 -7.10
CA GLY A 82 8.80 17.01 -5.77
C GLY A 82 7.29 17.30 -5.76
N GLU A 83 6.66 17.28 -6.93
CA GLU A 83 5.21 17.39 -7.07
C GLU A 83 4.50 16.16 -6.49
N MET A 84 3.27 16.36 -6.01
CA MET A 84 2.47 15.25 -5.50
C MET A 84 2.04 14.32 -6.64
N SER A 85 2.24 13.02 -6.44
CA SER A 85 1.61 12.02 -7.31
C SER A 85 0.09 11.96 -7.07
N PRO A 86 -0.70 11.40 -8.00
CA PRO A 86 -2.13 11.16 -7.79
C PRO A 86 -2.43 10.33 -6.54
N TYR A 87 -1.54 9.42 -6.15
CA TYR A 87 -1.67 8.61 -4.94
C TYR A 87 -1.49 9.45 -3.67
N GLN A 88 -0.50 10.34 -3.69
CA GLN A 88 -0.30 11.33 -2.63
C GLN A 88 -1.47 12.30 -2.53
N ALA A 89 -1.97 12.80 -3.66
CA ALA A 89 -3.11 13.72 -3.70
C ALA A 89 -4.41 13.07 -3.21
N ALA A 90 -4.65 11.80 -3.56
CA ALA A 90 -5.82 11.05 -3.11
C ALA A 90 -5.79 10.78 -1.59
N MET A 91 -4.61 10.55 -1.02
CA MET A 91 -4.43 10.44 0.42
C MET A 91 -4.55 11.81 1.10
N TYR A 92 -3.85 12.82 0.58
CA TYR A 92 -3.85 14.18 1.09
C TYR A 92 -5.26 14.78 1.12
N GLY A 93 -6.05 14.58 0.06
CA GLY A 93 -7.44 15.02 -0.03
C GLY A 93 -8.46 14.10 0.65
N GLY A 94 -8.02 13.00 1.26
CA GLY A 94 -8.88 12.05 1.97
C GLY A 94 -9.86 11.26 1.09
N SER A 95 -9.74 11.31 -0.25
CA SER A 95 -10.64 10.62 -1.17
C SER A 95 -10.33 9.12 -1.32
N GLY A 96 -9.08 8.73 -1.06
CA GLY A 96 -8.59 7.35 -1.19
C GLY A 96 -8.50 6.85 -2.64
N ALA A 97 -7.89 5.68 -2.83
CA ALA A 97 -7.83 4.94 -4.08
C ALA A 97 -7.74 3.43 -3.78
N GLN A 98 -8.25 2.58 -4.68
CA GLN A 98 -8.17 1.10 -4.56
C GLN A 98 -7.25 0.53 -5.63
N TYR A 99 -6.50 -0.52 -5.29
CA TYR A 99 -5.61 -1.25 -6.18
C TYR A 99 -6.06 -2.70 -6.31
N ASP A 100 -6.12 -3.21 -7.55
CA ASP A 100 -6.38 -4.62 -7.87
C ASP A 100 -5.23 -5.13 -8.75
N GLY A 101 -4.49 -6.13 -8.27
CA GLY A 101 -3.29 -6.66 -8.92
C GLY A 101 -3.40 -8.16 -9.14
N ASN A 102 -3.70 -8.56 -10.38
CA ASN A 102 -3.73 -9.96 -10.80
C ASN A 102 -2.38 -10.38 -11.42
N HIS A 103 -1.81 -11.48 -10.93
CA HIS A 103 -0.62 -12.10 -11.52
C HIS A 103 -0.85 -13.61 -11.71
N GLU A 104 -0.70 -14.09 -12.94
CA GLU A 104 -0.76 -15.51 -13.30
C GLU A 104 0.65 -16.07 -13.49
N ALA A 105 0.96 -17.20 -12.85
CA ALA A 105 2.21 -17.92 -13.03
C ALA A 105 1.97 -19.18 -13.87
N GLU A 106 2.53 -19.24 -15.09
CA GLU A 106 2.48 -20.44 -15.93
C GLU A 106 3.48 -21.49 -15.45
N SER A 107 2.98 -22.65 -15.01
CA SER A 107 3.81 -23.81 -14.71
C SER A 107 4.23 -24.51 -16.01
N LYS A 108 5.45 -24.23 -16.48
CA LYS A 108 6.08 -25.05 -17.53
C LYS A 108 6.56 -26.36 -16.91
N ARG A 109 5.74 -27.41 -17.02
CA ARG A 109 6.18 -28.79 -16.75
C ARG A 109 7.24 -29.17 -17.79
N SER A 110 8.45 -29.46 -17.31
CA SER A 110 9.47 -30.24 -18.02
C SER A 110 9.15 -31.73 -17.94
#